data_AF-A0AAV4FAS8-F1
#
_entry.id   AF-A0AAV4FAS8-F1
#
_cell.length_a   1.000
_cell.length_b   1.000
_cell.length_c   1.000
_cell.angle_alpha   90.00
_cell.angle_beta   90.00
_cell.angle_gamma   90.00
#
_symmetry.space_group_name_H-M   'P 1'
#
loop_
_entity.id
_entity.type
_entity.pdbx_description
1 polymer ?
#
loop_
_entity_poly.entity_id
_entity_poly.type
_entity_poly.pdbx_seq_one_letter_code
_entity_poly.pdbx_strand_id
1 'polypeptide(L)'
;MEPAASSQAPKAVRLSLTGPPKSVRMSLSIDERSDAARVGKKKTIKKIKKSKQTKQMTIAEKYHFMELISEEQAQCLSQTAKCLVRPGMGILAADDTMHRINTKLEEFNLYPSNLNRHKFHEVYLGSNLPLEDFLSGVLMREESITHDVLRGKKLMHMIRDRHLKLGIRLDRGVVPLAGTNGEFTTWGLDTIEKDCQKVKELGAEFALWRCVYKVSDTNPSKMAMQENSRTLARFAAVCQKAGLLPIVAVDVLPQGTHNDAQATAIMREILTELVKALAAQHVFLEGTLVRVTAAAPGTCYKGVHNLTRVAAGTAETLNQCLPPALGGVVMAREENLARSLEILNNIQNCPVKKPFFVSFCFSRVILDGVVSLWAGQDQNLDKARQELIRRLECCSLATFGQCSGKHRTMFIKEECAY
;
A
#
# COMPACT_ATOMS: atom_id res chain seq x y z
N MET A 1 23.68 32.41 46.20
CA MET A 1 22.47 33.27 46.17
C MET A 1 21.50 32.68 45.16
N GLU A 2 20.63 31.80 45.65
CA GLU A 2 19.30 31.50 45.09
C GLU A 2 18.31 32.63 45.51
N PRO A 3 17.00 32.68 45.12
CA PRO A 3 16.19 31.65 44.45
C PRO A 3 15.14 32.10 43.37
N ALA A 4 14.61 31.08 42.68
CA ALA A 4 13.20 30.72 42.39
C ALA A 4 12.17 31.65 41.69
N ALA A 5 11.60 31.09 40.62
CA ALA A 5 10.19 30.73 40.38
C ALA A 5 9.03 31.76 40.45
N SER A 6 8.23 31.75 39.37
CA SER A 6 6.78 31.43 39.34
C SER A 6 5.83 32.45 38.67
N SER A 7 4.95 31.86 37.85
CA SER A 7 3.56 32.21 37.57
C SER A 7 3.18 33.58 37.01
N GLN A 8 2.62 33.58 35.79
CA GLN A 8 1.63 34.58 35.37
C GLN A 8 0.42 33.90 34.72
N ALA A 9 -0.69 33.91 35.46
CA ALA A 9 -2.05 34.00 34.94
C ALA A 9 -2.75 35.06 35.83
N PRO A 10 -3.59 35.95 35.27
CA PRO A 10 -5.03 35.69 35.40
C PRO A 10 -5.87 36.27 34.25
N LYS A 11 -7.04 35.67 34.00
CA LYS A 11 -8.28 36.37 33.62
C LYS A 11 -9.47 35.41 33.75
N ALA A 12 -10.12 35.49 34.91
CA ALA A 12 -11.42 34.87 35.15
C ALA A 12 -12.52 35.85 34.72
N VAL A 13 -13.34 35.45 33.75
CA VAL A 13 -14.64 36.09 33.47
C VAL A 13 -15.71 35.18 34.06
N ARG A 14 -16.49 35.77 34.97
CA ARG A 14 -17.56 35.14 35.74
C ARG A 14 -18.87 35.37 34.96
N LEU A 15 -19.54 34.31 34.52
CA LEU A 15 -20.94 34.37 34.10
C LEU A 15 -21.69 33.20 34.75
N SER A 16 -22.56 33.57 35.68
CA SER A 16 -23.54 32.73 36.37
C SER A 16 -24.81 32.64 35.55
N LEU A 17 -25.31 31.43 35.25
CA LEU A 17 -26.72 31.21 34.95
C LEU A 17 -27.19 29.89 35.57
N THR A 18 -28.28 30.03 36.32
CA THR A 18 -28.97 29.05 37.16
C THR A 18 -30.10 28.35 36.40
N GLY A 19 -30.18 27.01 36.50
CA GLY A 19 -31.41 26.21 36.68
C GLY A 19 -32.48 26.07 35.57
N PRO A 20 -32.91 24.83 35.20
CA PRO A 20 -34.22 24.52 34.57
C PRO A 20 -35.29 24.26 35.68
N PRO A 21 -36.55 23.78 35.47
CA PRO A 21 -37.22 23.25 34.26
C PRO A 21 -38.70 23.70 34.05
N LYS A 22 -39.34 23.40 32.89
CA LYS A 22 -40.81 23.18 32.79
C LYS A 22 -41.18 22.21 31.66
N SER A 23 -41.90 21.15 32.03
CA SER A 23 -42.58 20.20 31.15
C SER A 23 -43.92 20.75 30.67
N VAL A 24 -44.27 20.55 29.39
CA VAL A 24 -45.65 20.72 28.90
C VAL A 24 -46.08 19.43 28.21
N ARG A 25 -47.17 18.87 28.76
CA ARG A 25 -47.94 17.72 28.28
C ARG A 25 -49.20 18.30 27.64
N MET A 26 -49.54 17.94 26.41
CA MET A 26 -50.89 18.16 25.89
C MET A 26 -51.42 16.89 25.21
N SER A 27 -52.48 16.39 25.83
CA SER A 27 -53.46 15.43 25.33
C SER A 27 -54.43 16.10 24.36
N LEU A 28 -54.93 15.35 23.36
CA LEU A 28 -56.14 15.71 22.65
C LEU A 28 -57.12 14.54 22.66
N SER A 29 -58.33 14.89 23.09
CA SER A 29 -59.52 14.08 23.31
C SER A 29 -60.33 13.88 22.03
N ILE A 30 -61.10 12.80 22.04
CA ILE A 30 -62.18 12.48 21.12
C ILE A 30 -63.40 13.34 21.52
N ASP A 31 -64.13 13.89 20.56
CA ASP A 31 -65.60 13.95 20.64
C ASP A 31 -66.29 14.18 19.30
N GLU A 32 -67.53 13.71 19.27
CA GLU A 32 -68.40 13.31 18.16
C GLU A 32 -69.37 14.42 17.67
N ARG A 33 -69.89 14.22 16.44
CA ARG A 33 -71.19 14.69 15.84
C ARG A 33 -71.31 16.09 15.23
N SER A 34 -71.69 16.14 13.95
CA SER A 34 -73.09 16.41 13.54
C SER A 34 -73.28 16.43 12.01
N ASP A 35 -74.47 16.02 11.60
CA ASP A 35 -74.97 15.76 10.25
C ASP A 35 -75.11 16.99 9.34
N ALA A 36 -74.92 16.80 8.03
CA ALA A 36 -75.79 17.36 6.98
C ALA A 36 -75.56 16.69 5.62
N ALA A 37 -76.60 16.02 5.13
CA ALA A 37 -76.71 15.47 3.78
C ALA A 37 -76.82 16.58 2.71
N ARG A 38 -76.29 16.35 1.49
CA ARG A 38 -77.07 16.08 0.25
C ARG A 38 -76.18 16.14 -1.02
N VAL A 39 -76.07 14.98 -1.67
CA VAL A 39 -76.13 14.70 -3.13
C VAL A 39 -75.24 15.51 -4.09
N GLY A 40 -74.31 14.79 -4.75
CA GLY A 40 -74.04 15.03 -6.18
C GLY A 40 -72.60 14.87 -6.66
N LYS A 41 -72.18 13.62 -6.94
CA LYS A 41 -71.49 13.21 -8.20
C LYS A 41 -70.93 11.79 -8.06
N LYS A 42 -71.42 10.89 -8.93
CA LYS A 42 -70.88 9.55 -9.16
C LYS A 42 -69.39 9.65 -9.49
N LYS A 43 -68.51 9.19 -8.60
CA LYS A 43 -67.12 8.84 -8.92
C LYS A 43 -66.96 7.32 -8.78
N THR A 44 -66.54 6.73 -9.89
CA THR A 44 -66.16 5.34 -10.10
C THR A 44 -65.28 4.81 -8.97
N ILE A 45 -65.77 3.82 -8.23
CA ILE A 45 -65.00 3.08 -7.23
C ILE A 45 -64.09 2.09 -8.00
N LYS A 46 -62.86 2.49 -8.29
CA LYS A 46 -61.79 1.52 -8.56
C LYS A 46 -61.41 0.89 -7.22
N LYS A 47 -61.78 -0.38 -7.02
CA LYS A 47 -61.28 -1.23 -5.93
C LYS A 47 -59.75 -1.26 -5.98
N ILE A 48 -59.09 -0.49 -5.13
CA ILE A 48 -57.67 -0.68 -4.82
C ILE A 48 -57.61 -1.92 -3.93
N LYS A 49 -57.39 -3.09 -4.54
CA LYS A 49 -56.84 -4.24 -3.82
C LYS A 49 -55.45 -3.82 -3.37
N LYS A 50 -55.29 -3.39 -2.12
CA LYS A 50 -53.98 -3.37 -1.45
C LYS A 50 -53.55 -4.84 -1.30
N SER A 51 -52.92 -5.39 -2.33
CA SER A 51 -52.08 -6.56 -2.14
C SER A 51 -50.99 -6.15 -1.16
N LYS A 52 -51.01 -6.69 0.06
CA LYS A 52 -49.81 -6.82 0.86
C LYS A 52 -48.91 -7.81 0.12
N GLN A 53 -48.25 -7.34 -0.95
CA GLN A 53 -47.02 -7.96 -1.40
C GLN A 53 -46.00 -7.61 -0.33
N THR A 54 -45.84 -8.51 0.63
CA THR A 54 -44.63 -8.56 1.42
C THR A 54 -43.52 -8.85 0.41
N LYS A 55 -42.87 -7.80 -0.09
CA LYS A 55 -41.73 -7.92 -0.99
C LYS A 55 -40.71 -8.76 -0.21
N GLN A 56 -40.58 -10.04 -0.56
CA GLN A 56 -39.56 -10.90 0.02
C GLN A 56 -38.24 -10.29 -0.44
N MET A 57 -37.59 -9.54 0.45
CA MET A 57 -36.25 -9.02 0.19
C MET A 57 -35.40 -10.22 -0.22
N THR A 58 -34.78 -10.12 -1.39
CA THR A 58 -33.78 -11.07 -1.81
C THR A 58 -32.68 -11.14 -0.75
N ILE A 59 -32.00 -12.29 -0.63
CA ILE A 59 -30.82 -12.41 0.25
C ILE A 59 -29.83 -11.25 -0.04
N ALA A 60 -29.69 -10.87 -1.31
CA ALA A 60 -28.89 -9.72 -1.76
C ALA A 60 -29.34 -8.37 -1.16
N GLU A 61 -30.63 -8.11 -1.00
CA GLU A 61 -31.16 -6.89 -0.36
C GLU A 61 -31.02 -6.92 1.17
N LYS A 62 -31.01 -8.11 1.79
CA LYS A 62 -30.96 -8.27 3.26
C LYS A 62 -29.56 -8.10 3.86
N TYR A 63 -28.53 -8.27 3.05
CA TYR A 63 -27.11 -8.09 3.41
C TYR A 63 -26.46 -6.89 2.72
N HIS A 64 -27.25 -5.89 2.27
CA HIS A 64 -26.75 -4.69 1.59
C HIS A 64 -26.03 -3.73 2.55
N PHE A 65 -24.86 -4.14 3.02
CA PHE A 65 -23.77 -3.21 3.24
C PHE A 65 -22.93 -3.25 1.97
N MET A 66 -23.10 -2.27 1.07
CA MET A 66 -22.02 -1.63 0.31
C MET A 66 -22.47 -0.92 -0.97
N GLU A 67 -21.83 0.23 -1.17
CA GLU A 67 -21.56 0.79 -2.48
C GLU A 67 -20.50 -0.10 -3.16
N LEU A 68 -20.95 -1.12 -3.90
CA LEU A 68 -20.07 -2.01 -4.65
C LEU A 68 -19.45 -1.24 -5.83
N ILE A 69 -18.16 -1.49 -6.11
CA ILE A 69 -17.53 -0.98 -7.34
C ILE A 69 -18.31 -1.48 -8.57
N SER A 70 -18.40 -0.66 -9.61
CA SER A 70 -19.09 -1.06 -10.84
C SER A 70 -18.34 -2.20 -11.56
N GLU A 71 -19.04 -2.95 -12.41
CA GLU A 71 -18.39 -4.00 -13.22
C GLU A 71 -17.26 -3.44 -14.09
N GLU A 72 -17.43 -2.24 -14.64
CA GLU A 72 -16.41 -1.53 -15.41
C GLU A 72 -15.18 -1.19 -14.56
N GLN A 73 -15.40 -0.69 -13.33
CA GLN A 73 -14.31 -0.44 -12.38
C GLN A 73 -13.60 -1.74 -12.01
N ALA A 74 -14.33 -2.81 -11.71
CA ALA A 74 -13.76 -4.12 -11.40
C ALA A 74 -12.90 -4.67 -12.55
N GLN A 75 -13.37 -4.55 -13.79
CA GLN A 75 -12.60 -4.94 -14.98
C GLN A 75 -11.33 -4.10 -15.13
N CYS A 76 -11.41 -2.79 -14.97
CA CYS A 76 -10.26 -1.88 -15.05
C CYS A 76 -9.20 -2.21 -13.98
N LEU A 77 -9.63 -2.47 -12.75
CA LEU A 77 -8.74 -2.84 -11.64
C LEU A 77 -8.08 -4.21 -11.91
N SER A 78 -8.84 -5.21 -12.35
CA SER A 78 -8.30 -6.53 -12.69
C SER A 78 -7.29 -6.45 -13.84
N GLN A 79 -7.57 -5.63 -14.87
CA GLN A 79 -6.64 -5.43 -15.98
C GLN A 79 -5.36 -4.72 -15.54
N THR A 80 -5.47 -3.75 -14.63
CA THR A 80 -4.31 -3.08 -14.04
C THR A 80 -3.46 -4.07 -13.24
N ALA A 81 -4.09 -4.95 -12.45
CA ALA A 81 -3.39 -5.99 -11.70
C ALA A 81 -2.58 -6.90 -12.64
N LYS A 82 -3.23 -7.45 -13.66
CA LYS A 82 -2.60 -8.31 -14.68
C LYS A 82 -1.43 -7.63 -15.38
N CYS A 83 -1.55 -6.34 -15.70
CA CYS A 83 -0.47 -5.58 -16.32
C CYS A 83 0.74 -5.41 -15.38
N LEU A 84 0.48 -5.10 -14.11
CA LEU A 84 1.51 -4.87 -13.10
C LEU A 84 2.33 -6.12 -12.76
N VAL A 85 1.72 -7.30 -12.80
CA VAL A 85 2.38 -8.58 -12.46
C VAL A 85 2.57 -9.50 -13.67
N ARG A 86 2.62 -8.95 -14.88
CA ARG A 86 2.91 -9.76 -16.07
C ARG A 86 4.29 -10.42 -15.97
N PRO A 87 4.48 -11.65 -16.48
CA PRO A 87 5.77 -12.33 -16.42
C PRO A 87 6.92 -11.49 -17.01
N GLY A 88 8.07 -11.49 -16.34
CA GLY A 88 9.24 -10.70 -16.74
C GLY A 88 9.21 -9.23 -16.31
N MET A 89 8.10 -8.73 -15.78
CA MET A 89 7.95 -7.32 -15.42
C MET A 89 7.72 -7.13 -13.93
N GLY A 90 8.23 -6.04 -13.38
CA GLY A 90 7.95 -5.64 -11.99
C GLY A 90 7.73 -4.15 -11.82
N ILE A 91 7.68 -3.72 -10.57
CA ILE A 91 7.43 -2.33 -10.18
C ILE A 91 8.72 -1.73 -9.63
N LEU A 92 9.11 -0.58 -10.17
CA LEU A 92 10.19 0.22 -9.60
C LEU A 92 9.62 1.14 -8.52
N ALA A 93 10.03 0.94 -7.27
CA ALA A 93 9.63 1.77 -6.15
C ALA A 93 10.60 2.94 -5.97
N ALA A 94 10.23 4.08 -6.55
CA ALA A 94 10.91 5.38 -6.51
C ALA A 94 10.24 6.33 -5.49
N ASP A 95 9.79 5.78 -4.36
CA ASP A 95 8.98 6.43 -3.32
C ASP A 95 9.79 6.91 -2.11
N ASP A 96 11.09 7.13 -2.29
CA ASP A 96 11.97 7.60 -1.22
C ASP A 96 11.53 8.95 -0.64
N THR A 97 11.80 9.15 0.64
CA THR A 97 11.49 10.41 1.33
C THR A 97 12.40 11.52 0.83
N MET A 98 11.92 12.77 0.89
CA MET A 98 12.77 13.93 0.58
C MET A 98 14.04 13.94 1.42
N HIS A 99 13.94 13.58 2.70
CA HIS A 99 15.10 13.46 3.59
C HIS A 99 16.16 12.53 3.02
N ARG A 100 15.78 11.33 2.56
CA ARG A 100 16.73 10.37 1.99
C ARG A 100 17.36 10.89 0.70
N ILE A 101 16.55 11.46 -0.20
CA ILE A 101 17.08 12.02 -1.45
C ILE A 101 18.09 13.13 -1.13
N ASN A 102 17.78 13.99 -0.15
CA ASN A 102 18.69 15.04 0.29
C ASN A 102 20.00 14.45 0.85
N THR A 103 19.94 13.43 1.71
CA THR A 103 21.14 12.74 2.23
C THR A 103 22.01 12.21 1.08
N LYS A 104 21.40 11.59 0.06
CA LYS A 104 22.15 11.12 -1.11
C LYS A 104 22.75 12.25 -1.94
N LEU A 105 22.03 13.35 -2.12
CA LEU A 105 22.57 14.53 -2.81
C LEU A 105 23.76 15.11 -2.05
N GLU A 106 23.68 15.21 -0.73
CA GLU A 106 24.76 15.67 0.14
C GLU A 106 25.99 14.75 0.08
N GLU A 107 25.80 13.42 0.04
CA GLU A 107 26.88 12.44 -0.19
C GLU A 107 27.64 12.71 -1.51
N PHE A 108 26.97 13.27 -2.52
CA PHE A 108 27.56 13.64 -3.81
C PHE A 108 28.01 15.10 -3.88
N ASN A 109 28.04 15.82 -2.75
CA ASN A 109 28.32 17.26 -2.66
C ASN A 109 27.36 18.13 -3.50
N LEU A 110 26.11 17.70 -3.67
CA LEU A 110 25.06 18.45 -4.34
C LEU A 110 24.12 19.10 -3.32
N TYR A 111 23.79 20.38 -3.54
CA TYR A 111 22.83 21.09 -2.69
C TYR A 111 21.41 20.49 -2.80
N PRO A 112 20.69 20.23 -1.70
CA PRO A 112 19.33 19.66 -1.70
C PRO A 112 18.22 20.61 -2.22
N SER A 113 18.27 20.99 -3.49
CA SER A 113 17.25 21.81 -4.16
C SER A 113 16.15 20.98 -4.84
N ASN A 114 15.03 21.61 -5.17
CA ASN A 114 13.99 21.01 -6.02
C ASN A 114 14.53 20.56 -7.39
N LEU A 115 15.49 21.32 -7.94
CA LEU A 115 16.15 20.96 -9.19
C LEU A 115 16.97 19.67 -9.03
N ASN A 116 17.79 19.56 -7.99
CA ASN A 116 18.64 18.38 -7.80
C ASN A 116 17.84 17.14 -7.39
N ARG A 117 16.77 17.29 -6.61
CA ARG A 117 15.81 16.20 -6.35
C ARG A 117 15.13 15.71 -7.63
N HIS A 118 14.76 16.62 -8.52
CA HIS A 118 14.21 16.23 -9.82
C HIS A 118 15.25 15.51 -10.68
N LYS A 119 16.47 16.05 -10.78
CA LYS A 119 17.59 15.40 -11.47
C LYS A 119 17.84 13.99 -10.94
N PHE A 120 17.77 13.79 -9.62
CA PHE A 120 17.90 12.47 -9.01
C PHE A 120 16.89 11.45 -9.57
N HIS A 121 15.63 11.84 -9.75
CA HIS A 121 14.62 10.99 -10.39
C HIS A 121 14.88 10.82 -11.91
N GLU A 122 15.35 11.87 -12.58
CA GLU A 122 15.65 11.88 -14.02
C GLU A 122 16.83 10.98 -14.41
N VAL A 123 17.76 10.68 -13.49
CA VAL A 123 18.85 9.73 -13.70
C VAL A 123 18.31 8.40 -14.26
N TYR A 124 17.25 7.88 -13.64
CA TYR A 124 16.64 6.61 -14.04
C TYR A 124 15.41 6.77 -14.91
N LEU A 125 14.48 7.71 -14.63
CA LEU A 125 13.27 7.89 -15.45
C LEU A 125 13.56 8.48 -16.84
N GLY A 126 14.61 9.28 -16.97
CA GLY A 126 15.06 9.85 -18.24
C GLY A 126 15.95 8.91 -19.06
N SER A 127 16.08 7.63 -18.67
CA SER A 127 16.94 6.67 -19.36
C SER A 127 16.45 6.39 -20.77
N ASN A 128 17.20 6.71 -21.83
CA ASN A 128 16.81 6.39 -23.22
C ASN A 128 16.75 4.88 -23.55
N LEU A 129 17.14 4.03 -22.60
CA LEU A 129 17.08 2.57 -22.73
C LEU A 129 15.67 2.05 -22.40
N PRO A 130 15.26 0.86 -22.89
CA PRO A 130 13.89 0.38 -22.74
C PRO A 130 13.62 -0.09 -21.31
N LEU A 131 12.97 0.76 -20.52
CA LEU A 131 12.56 0.44 -19.14
C LEU A 131 11.32 -0.47 -19.15
N GLU A 132 10.44 -0.24 -20.12
CA GLU A 132 9.17 -0.91 -20.40
C GLU A 132 9.30 -2.39 -20.76
N ASP A 133 10.52 -2.86 -21.04
CA ASP A 133 10.85 -4.28 -21.23
C ASP A 133 10.96 -5.05 -19.90
N PHE A 134 11.13 -4.34 -18.78
CA PHE A 134 11.34 -4.94 -17.46
C PHE A 134 10.44 -4.38 -16.36
N LEU A 135 9.82 -3.22 -16.61
CA LEU A 135 8.93 -2.54 -15.69
C LEU A 135 7.52 -2.50 -16.24
N SER A 136 6.56 -2.75 -15.37
CA SER A 136 5.14 -2.56 -15.62
C SER A 136 4.61 -1.28 -14.97
N GLY A 137 5.27 -0.79 -13.93
CA GLY A 137 4.89 0.43 -13.24
C GLY A 137 6.01 1.05 -12.42
N VAL A 138 5.79 2.31 -12.07
CA VAL A 138 6.68 3.09 -11.19
C VAL A 138 5.85 3.64 -10.04
N LEU A 139 6.26 3.29 -8.82
CA LEU A 139 5.66 3.82 -7.60
C LEU A 139 6.44 5.06 -7.14
N MET A 140 5.78 6.21 -7.09
CA MET A 140 6.34 7.49 -6.69
C MET A 140 5.80 7.92 -5.32
N ARG A 141 6.50 8.84 -4.65
CA ARG A 141 5.97 9.58 -3.51
C ARG A 141 5.16 10.77 -4.01
N GLU A 142 4.03 11.05 -3.37
CA GLU A 142 3.18 12.19 -3.72
C GLU A 142 3.96 13.52 -3.75
N GLU A 143 4.80 13.75 -2.74
CA GLU A 143 5.66 14.95 -2.62
C GLU A 143 6.57 15.14 -3.84
N SER A 144 7.15 14.05 -4.37
CA SER A 144 8.07 14.11 -5.53
C SER A 144 7.38 14.60 -6.81
N ILE A 145 6.07 14.46 -6.92
CA ILE A 145 5.30 14.87 -8.11
C ILE A 145 4.43 16.12 -7.87
N THR A 146 4.19 16.52 -6.63
CA THR A 146 3.29 17.66 -6.31
C THR A 146 4.03 18.89 -5.78
N HIS A 147 5.21 18.74 -5.19
CA HIS A 147 5.94 19.87 -4.58
C HIS A 147 6.39 20.92 -5.59
N ASP A 148 6.72 20.50 -6.82
CA ASP A 148 6.99 21.36 -7.96
C ASP A 148 6.15 20.89 -9.15
N VAL A 149 5.12 21.66 -9.51
CA VAL A 149 4.13 21.24 -10.51
C VAL A 149 4.74 20.99 -11.88
N LEU A 150 5.70 21.82 -12.31
CA LEU A 150 6.31 21.68 -13.64
C LEU A 150 7.22 20.46 -13.69
N ARG A 151 8.08 20.30 -12.68
CA ARG A 151 9.00 19.15 -12.57
C ARG A 151 8.25 17.85 -12.32
N GLY A 152 7.21 17.89 -11.49
CA GLY A 152 6.32 16.76 -11.24
C GLY A 152 5.61 16.29 -12.50
N LYS A 153 5.04 17.21 -13.30
CA LYS A 153 4.45 16.88 -14.61
C LYS A 153 5.46 16.19 -15.54
N LYS A 154 6.71 16.67 -15.57
CA LYS A 154 7.77 16.03 -16.36
C LYS A 154 8.05 14.59 -15.91
N LEU A 155 8.16 14.32 -14.61
CA LEU A 155 8.36 12.96 -14.10
C LEU A 155 7.18 12.04 -14.47
N MET A 156 5.96 12.54 -14.35
CA MET A 156 4.76 11.79 -14.72
C MET A 156 4.72 11.48 -16.23
N HIS A 157 5.11 12.42 -17.09
CA HIS A 157 5.21 12.18 -18.54
C HIS A 157 6.30 11.15 -18.86
N MET A 158 7.49 11.23 -18.24
CA MET A 158 8.56 10.23 -18.44
C MET A 158 8.10 8.79 -18.15
N ILE A 159 7.19 8.61 -17.19
CA ILE A 159 6.59 7.31 -16.86
C ILE A 159 5.53 6.92 -17.90
N ARG A 160 4.56 7.80 -18.16
CA ARG A 160 3.39 7.47 -19.00
C ARG A 160 3.72 7.38 -20.50
N ASP A 161 4.67 8.16 -20.99
CA ASP A 161 5.11 8.14 -22.39
C ASP A 161 5.75 6.79 -22.78
N ARG A 162 6.17 6.00 -21.77
CA ARG A 162 6.67 4.62 -21.90
C ARG A 162 5.60 3.56 -21.64
N HIS A 163 4.35 3.97 -21.50
CA HIS A 163 3.24 3.08 -21.13
C HIS A 163 3.43 2.36 -19.78
N LEU A 164 4.28 2.91 -18.89
CA LEU A 164 4.41 2.42 -17.52
C LEU A 164 3.25 2.97 -16.68
N LYS A 165 2.70 2.11 -15.81
CA LYS A 165 1.66 2.50 -14.87
C LYS A 165 2.26 3.42 -13.80
N LEU A 166 1.66 4.59 -13.60
CA LEU A 166 2.02 5.48 -12.50
C LEU A 166 1.29 5.02 -11.23
N GLY A 167 2.02 4.84 -10.14
CA GLY A 167 1.41 4.61 -8.83
C GLY A 167 1.96 5.53 -7.77
N ILE A 168 1.16 5.79 -6.73
CA ILE A 168 1.53 6.72 -5.65
C ILE A 168 1.46 6.02 -4.29
N ARG A 169 2.50 6.21 -3.48
CA ARG A 169 2.46 5.79 -2.06
C ARG A 169 1.68 6.82 -1.25
N LEU A 170 0.61 6.37 -0.59
CA LEU A 170 -0.35 7.23 0.12
C LEU A 170 -0.27 7.16 1.65
N ASP A 171 0.47 6.21 2.22
CA ASP A 171 0.72 6.22 3.66
C ASP A 171 1.56 7.43 4.09
N ARG A 172 1.25 7.99 5.26
CA ARG A 172 1.96 9.14 5.85
C ARG A 172 3.06 8.73 6.83
N GLY A 173 3.39 7.44 6.85
CA GLY A 173 4.43 6.84 7.70
C GLY A 173 3.87 6.07 8.89
N VAL A 174 4.79 5.46 9.64
CA VAL A 174 4.46 4.62 10.79
C VAL A 174 4.40 5.45 12.07
N VAL A 175 3.51 5.09 12.99
CA VAL A 175 3.35 5.71 14.31
C VAL A 175 3.31 4.62 15.40
N PRO A 176 3.83 4.88 16.60
CA PRO A 176 3.78 3.90 17.69
C PRO A 176 2.36 3.47 18.01
N LEU A 177 2.14 2.16 18.20
CA LEU A 177 0.85 1.61 18.59
C LEU A 177 0.76 1.60 20.13
N ALA A 178 -0.07 2.48 20.68
CA ALA A 178 -0.24 2.60 22.13
C ALA A 178 -0.68 1.26 22.76
N GLY A 179 -0.12 0.94 23.93
CA GLY A 179 -0.42 -0.31 24.64
C GLY A 179 0.35 -1.54 24.14
N THR A 180 1.35 -1.36 23.26
CA THR A 180 2.18 -2.45 22.72
C THR A 180 3.68 -2.26 23.00
N ASN A 181 4.48 -3.31 22.80
CA ASN A 181 5.93 -3.30 23.06
C ASN A 181 6.74 -2.79 21.85
N GLY A 182 6.64 -1.48 21.59
CA GLY A 182 7.38 -0.83 20.50
C GLY A 182 6.95 -1.32 19.12
N GLU A 183 5.65 -1.60 18.96
CA GLU A 183 5.03 -1.89 17.68
C GLU A 183 4.42 -0.63 17.07
N PHE A 184 3.99 -0.73 15.82
CA PHE A 184 3.56 0.40 15.03
C PHE A 184 2.26 0.12 14.29
N THR A 185 1.50 1.18 14.04
CA THR A 185 0.49 1.24 12.97
C THR A 185 0.90 2.30 11.95
N THR A 186 0.14 2.47 10.88
CA THR A 186 0.42 3.45 9.82
C THR A 186 -0.72 4.44 9.74
N TRP A 187 -0.41 5.74 9.67
CA TRP A 187 -1.42 6.81 9.68
C TRP A 187 -1.63 7.43 8.29
N GLY A 188 -2.74 8.16 8.13
CA GLY A 188 -3.12 8.87 6.89
C GLY A 188 -4.54 8.58 6.37
N LEU A 189 -5.32 7.73 7.06
CA LEU A 189 -6.65 7.32 6.56
C LEU A 189 -7.68 8.46 6.60
N ASP A 190 -7.46 9.52 7.39
CA ASP A 190 -8.41 10.62 7.53
C ASP A 190 -8.61 11.40 6.22
N THR A 191 -7.58 11.45 5.36
CA THR A 191 -7.61 12.17 4.08
C THR A 191 -7.63 11.25 2.87
N ILE A 192 -7.65 9.92 3.07
CA ILE A 192 -7.35 8.95 2.01
C ILE A 192 -8.33 9.00 0.83
N GLU A 193 -9.59 9.34 1.05
CA GLU A 193 -10.57 9.48 -0.04
C GLU A 193 -10.21 10.64 -0.97
N LYS A 194 -9.90 11.80 -0.40
CA LYS A 194 -9.48 12.99 -1.15
C LYS A 194 -8.11 12.76 -1.81
N ASP A 195 -7.20 12.10 -1.10
CA ASP A 195 -5.87 11.80 -1.61
C ASP A 195 -5.94 10.84 -2.80
N CYS A 196 -6.80 9.82 -2.74
CA CYS A 196 -7.06 8.91 -3.87
C CYS A 196 -7.63 9.65 -5.08
N GLN A 197 -8.63 10.51 -4.89
CA GLN A 197 -9.21 11.32 -5.97
C GLN A 197 -8.15 12.21 -6.63
N LYS A 198 -7.37 12.93 -5.82
CA LYS A 198 -6.29 13.80 -6.29
C LYS A 198 -5.27 13.04 -7.13
N VAL A 199 -4.78 11.88 -6.66
CA VAL A 199 -3.77 11.14 -7.45
C VAL A 199 -4.38 10.49 -8.69
N LYS A 200 -5.67 10.15 -8.68
CA LYS A 200 -6.39 9.67 -9.86
C LYS A 200 -6.48 10.75 -10.94
N GLU A 201 -6.77 12.00 -10.56
CA GLU A 201 -6.73 13.17 -11.47
C GLU A 201 -5.31 13.42 -12.02
N LEU A 202 -4.28 13.12 -11.23
CA LEU A 202 -2.89 13.09 -11.67
C LEU A 202 -2.54 11.84 -12.50
N GLY A 203 -3.52 11.05 -12.94
CA GLY A 203 -3.32 9.90 -13.80
C GLY A 203 -2.60 8.72 -13.14
N ALA A 204 -2.66 8.60 -11.81
CA ALA A 204 -2.24 7.38 -11.13
C ALA A 204 -3.26 6.25 -11.40
N GLU A 205 -2.75 5.02 -11.48
CA GLU A 205 -3.53 3.82 -11.75
C GLU A 205 -3.50 2.83 -10.59
N PHE A 206 -2.49 2.95 -9.72
CA PHE A 206 -2.39 2.17 -8.48
C PHE A 206 -1.87 3.01 -7.32
N ALA A 207 -2.07 2.53 -6.11
CA ALA A 207 -1.55 3.16 -4.90
C ALA A 207 -0.96 2.11 -3.95
N LEU A 208 -0.03 2.52 -3.09
CA LEU A 208 0.56 1.64 -2.08
C LEU A 208 0.36 2.21 -0.67
N TRP A 209 0.04 1.31 0.26
CA TRP A 209 0.05 1.58 1.69
C TRP A 209 0.89 0.54 2.42
N ARG A 210 1.85 1.01 3.22
CA ARG A 210 2.79 0.14 3.95
C ARG A 210 2.49 0.08 5.44
N CYS A 211 2.35 -1.14 5.96
CA CYS A 211 2.37 -1.44 7.40
C CYS A 211 3.63 -2.23 7.75
N VAL A 212 4.11 -2.07 8.99
CA VAL A 212 5.32 -2.73 9.48
C VAL A 212 5.03 -3.63 10.66
N TYR A 213 5.80 -4.72 10.75
CA TYR A 213 5.70 -5.68 11.83
C TYR A 213 7.08 -5.91 12.42
N LYS A 214 7.22 -5.63 13.72
CA LYS A 214 8.46 -5.90 14.48
C LYS A 214 8.44 -7.36 14.94
N VAL A 215 9.58 -8.02 14.90
CA VAL A 215 9.74 -9.38 15.42
C VAL A 215 10.60 -9.39 16.68
N SER A 216 10.08 -9.99 17.73
CA SER A 216 10.80 -10.27 18.99
C SER A 216 10.03 -11.34 19.78
N ASP A 217 10.47 -11.69 20.98
CA ASP A 217 9.82 -12.74 21.79
C ASP A 217 8.32 -12.48 22.07
N THR A 218 7.92 -11.20 22.10
CA THR A 218 6.53 -10.78 22.33
C THR A 218 5.83 -10.15 21.10
N ASN A 219 6.52 -10.03 19.96
CA ASN A 219 6.02 -9.31 18.78
C ASN A 219 6.14 -10.18 17.52
N PRO A 220 5.18 -10.08 16.57
CA PRO A 220 4.09 -9.13 16.54
C PRO A 220 2.96 -9.56 17.47
N SER A 221 2.37 -8.61 18.20
CA SER A 221 1.18 -8.89 19.00
C SER A 221 -0.04 -9.06 18.10
N LYS A 222 -1.04 -9.78 18.61
CA LYS A 222 -2.35 -9.89 17.93
C LYS A 222 -2.99 -8.53 17.67
N MET A 223 -2.77 -7.55 18.57
CA MET A 223 -3.27 -6.20 18.40
C MET A 223 -2.65 -5.51 17.18
N ALA A 224 -1.32 -5.59 17.03
CA ALA A 224 -0.63 -5.01 15.87
C ALA A 224 -1.01 -5.70 14.56
N MET A 225 -1.17 -7.03 14.57
CA MET A 225 -1.66 -7.79 13.40
C MET A 225 -3.05 -7.33 12.98
N GLN A 226 -3.98 -7.21 13.94
CA GLN A 226 -5.36 -6.79 13.67
C GLN A 226 -5.46 -5.34 13.20
N GLU A 227 -4.77 -4.43 13.88
CA GLU A 227 -4.84 -3.00 13.58
C GLU A 227 -4.27 -2.66 12.20
N ASN A 228 -3.09 -3.22 11.88
CA ASN A 228 -2.48 -3.00 10.57
C ASN A 228 -3.30 -3.68 9.45
N SER A 229 -3.84 -4.88 9.68
CA SER A 229 -4.70 -5.56 8.70
C SER A 229 -5.98 -4.78 8.41
N ARG A 230 -6.64 -4.22 9.45
CA ARG A 230 -7.81 -3.34 9.28
C ARG A 230 -7.46 -2.06 8.55
N THR A 231 -6.31 -1.46 8.86
CA THR A 231 -5.81 -0.25 8.18
C THR A 231 -5.59 -0.51 6.69
N LEU A 232 -4.90 -1.59 6.34
CA LEU A 232 -4.67 -1.99 4.94
C LEU A 232 -5.97 -2.26 4.20
N ALA A 233 -6.94 -2.93 4.84
CA ALA A 233 -8.22 -3.24 4.23
C ALA A 233 -9.10 -1.99 4.00
N ARG A 234 -9.11 -1.04 4.96
CA ARG A 234 -9.79 0.26 4.77
C ARG A 234 -9.17 1.08 3.65
N PHE A 235 -7.84 1.13 3.59
CA PHE A 235 -7.12 1.73 2.47
C PHE A 235 -7.52 1.10 1.13
N ALA A 236 -7.52 -0.23 1.04
CA ALA A 236 -7.84 -0.94 -0.18
C ALA A 236 -9.26 -0.64 -0.68
N ALA A 237 -10.26 -0.66 0.20
CA ALA A 237 -11.64 -0.33 -0.15
C ALA A 237 -11.78 1.10 -0.72
N VAL A 238 -11.12 2.09 -0.08
CA VAL A 238 -11.16 3.49 -0.56
C VAL A 238 -10.43 3.66 -1.89
N CYS A 239 -9.28 3.02 -2.07
CA CYS A 239 -8.57 3.02 -3.35
C CYS A 239 -9.42 2.47 -4.49
N GLN A 240 -10.10 1.33 -4.26
CA GLN A 240 -10.94 0.70 -5.28
C GLN A 240 -12.13 1.58 -5.66
N LYS A 241 -12.76 2.23 -4.69
CA LYS A 241 -13.83 3.21 -4.93
C LYS A 241 -13.35 4.38 -5.82
N ALA A 242 -12.10 4.81 -5.66
CA ALA A 242 -11.49 5.84 -6.50
C ALA A 242 -10.97 5.32 -7.86
N GLY A 243 -11.15 4.03 -8.17
CA GLY A 243 -10.64 3.42 -9.40
C GLY A 243 -9.10 3.29 -9.43
N LEU A 244 -8.47 3.15 -8.27
CA LEU A 244 -7.05 2.87 -8.12
C LEU A 244 -6.86 1.43 -7.63
N LEU A 245 -5.92 0.70 -8.23
CA LEU A 245 -5.53 -0.60 -7.71
C LEU A 245 -4.76 -0.43 -6.39
N PRO A 246 -5.20 -1.01 -5.26
CA PRO A 246 -4.41 -1.02 -4.04
C PRO A 246 -3.32 -2.09 -4.04
N ILE A 247 -2.11 -1.68 -3.66
CA ILE A 247 -1.04 -2.56 -3.20
C ILE A 247 -0.99 -2.48 -1.67
N VAL A 248 -1.45 -3.54 -1.01
CA VAL A 248 -1.36 -3.65 0.46
C VAL A 248 -0.01 -4.24 0.85
N ALA A 249 0.84 -3.44 1.49
CA ALA A 249 2.22 -3.82 1.77
C ALA A 249 2.41 -4.24 3.25
N VAL A 250 2.73 -5.53 3.41
CA VAL A 250 3.11 -6.18 4.67
C VAL A 250 4.63 -6.27 4.72
N ASP A 251 5.24 -5.50 5.61
CA ASP A 251 6.70 -5.40 5.71
C ASP A 251 7.15 -5.87 7.10
N VAL A 252 7.70 -7.09 7.16
CA VAL A 252 8.28 -7.63 8.40
C VAL A 252 9.68 -7.05 8.53
N LEU A 253 9.90 -6.31 9.62
CA LEU A 253 11.17 -5.65 9.85
C LEU A 253 12.28 -6.68 10.09
N PRO A 254 13.47 -6.48 9.49
CA PRO A 254 14.52 -7.50 9.50
C PRO A 254 15.23 -7.60 10.86
N GLN A 255 15.04 -6.65 11.77
CA GLN A 255 15.66 -6.70 13.09
C GLN A 255 15.10 -7.86 13.93
N GLY A 256 16.00 -8.65 14.51
CA GLY A 256 15.65 -9.73 15.43
C GLY A 256 16.63 -10.91 15.34
N THR A 257 16.44 -11.87 16.24
CA THR A 257 17.24 -13.11 16.34
C THR A 257 16.49 -14.34 15.82
N HIS A 258 15.33 -14.13 15.20
CA HIS A 258 14.46 -15.20 14.73
C HIS A 258 15.05 -15.94 13.51
N ASN A 259 14.77 -17.24 13.42
CA ASN A 259 15.14 -18.05 12.26
C ASN A 259 14.07 -18.01 11.15
N ASP A 260 14.35 -18.68 10.03
CA ASP A 260 13.44 -18.78 8.87
C ASP A 260 12.12 -19.50 9.19
N ALA A 261 12.13 -20.51 10.06
CA ALA A 261 10.91 -21.20 10.49
C ALA A 261 9.99 -20.29 11.31
N GLN A 262 10.56 -19.49 12.22
CA GLN A 262 9.82 -18.49 12.99
C GLN A 262 9.31 -17.37 12.08
N ALA A 263 10.13 -16.87 11.14
CA ALA A 263 9.70 -15.89 10.15
C ALA A 263 8.50 -16.40 9.32
N THR A 264 8.55 -17.68 8.90
CA THR A 264 7.47 -18.34 8.16
C THR A 264 6.18 -18.40 8.99
N ALA A 265 6.28 -18.80 10.26
CA ALA A 265 5.12 -18.84 11.16
C ALA A 265 4.50 -17.45 11.39
N ILE A 266 5.34 -16.43 11.61
CA ILE A 266 4.90 -15.04 11.80
C ILE A 266 4.22 -14.51 10.54
N MET A 267 4.82 -14.73 9.36
CA MET A 267 4.26 -14.31 8.08
C MET A 267 2.88 -14.95 7.84
N ARG A 268 2.71 -16.23 8.21
CA ARG A 268 1.44 -16.94 8.09
C ARG A 268 0.34 -16.29 8.92
N GLU A 269 0.61 -15.95 10.18
CA GLU A 269 -0.36 -15.28 11.06
C GLU A 269 -0.73 -13.89 10.51
N ILE A 270 0.25 -13.10 10.09
CA ILE A 270 0.02 -11.75 9.54
C ILE A 270 -0.85 -11.83 8.27
N LEU A 271 -0.52 -12.70 7.32
CA LEU A 271 -1.27 -12.82 6.07
C LEU A 271 -2.67 -13.39 6.28
N THR A 272 -2.84 -14.30 7.25
CA THR A 272 -4.16 -14.82 7.63
C THR A 272 -5.05 -13.69 8.17
N GLU A 273 -4.51 -12.82 9.02
CA GLU A 273 -5.27 -11.68 9.54
C GLU A 273 -5.56 -10.63 8.47
N LEU A 274 -4.61 -10.40 7.55
CA LEU A 274 -4.80 -9.52 6.39
C LEU A 274 -5.99 -10.00 5.54
N VAL A 275 -6.02 -11.28 5.16
CA VAL A 275 -7.07 -11.81 4.29
C VAL A 275 -8.44 -11.75 4.97
N LYS A 276 -8.53 -12.02 6.28
CA LYS A 276 -9.77 -11.82 7.05
C LYS A 276 -10.23 -10.37 7.01
N ALA A 277 -9.32 -9.42 7.18
CA ALA A 277 -9.64 -7.99 7.16
C ALA A 277 -10.08 -7.52 5.76
N LEU A 278 -9.40 -7.97 4.69
CA LEU A 278 -9.78 -7.68 3.31
C LEU A 278 -11.18 -8.20 2.99
N ALA A 279 -11.49 -9.43 3.40
CA ALA A 279 -12.81 -10.02 3.22
C ALA A 279 -13.89 -9.27 4.03
N ALA A 280 -13.59 -8.89 5.28
CA ALA A 280 -14.50 -8.13 6.13
C ALA A 280 -14.77 -6.69 5.65
N GLN A 281 -13.82 -6.10 4.90
CA GLN A 281 -14.00 -4.83 4.20
C GLN A 281 -14.46 -5.02 2.75
N HIS A 282 -14.77 -6.27 2.36
CA HIS A 282 -15.30 -6.63 1.05
C HIS A 282 -14.47 -6.12 -0.13
N VAL A 283 -13.14 -6.16 0.04
CA VAL A 283 -12.19 -5.75 -0.99
C VAL A 283 -12.28 -6.70 -2.18
N PHE A 284 -12.33 -6.14 -3.39
CA PHE A 284 -12.29 -6.92 -4.63
C PHE A 284 -10.87 -7.47 -4.86
N LEU A 285 -10.67 -8.78 -4.69
CA LEU A 285 -9.33 -9.36 -4.61
C LEU A 285 -8.60 -9.39 -5.96
N GLU A 286 -9.33 -9.60 -7.06
CA GLU A 286 -8.80 -9.64 -8.43
C GLU A 286 -8.22 -8.30 -8.86
N GLY A 287 -8.65 -7.21 -8.21
CA GLY A 287 -8.16 -5.85 -8.37
C GLY A 287 -7.23 -5.39 -7.24
N THR A 288 -6.58 -6.30 -6.52
CA THR A 288 -5.67 -6.00 -5.40
C THR A 288 -4.35 -6.75 -5.55
N LEU A 289 -3.23 -6.08 -5.23
CA LEU A 289 -1.93 -6.75 -5.10
C LEU A 289 -1.48 -6.75 -3.62
N VAL A 290 -0.77 -7.80 -3.23
CA VAL A 290 -0.12 -7.86 -1.92
C VAL A 290 1.38 -7.70 -2.11
N ARG A 291 2.00 -6.78 -1.36
CA ARG A 291 3.47 -6.68 -1.28
C ARG A 291 3.96 -7.30 0.03
N VAL A 292 4.93 -8.19 -0.03
CA VAL A 292 5.50 -8.88 1.15
C VAL A 292 7.03 -8.86 1.16
N THR A 293 7.63 -8.77 2.34
CA THR A 293 9.02 -9.23 2.56
C THR A 293 9.08 -10.76 2.60
N ALA A 294 10.23 -11.36 2.29
CA ALA A 294 10.36 -12.81 2.41
C ALA A 294 10.36 -13.24 3.88
N ALA A 295 10.05 -14.51 4.13
CA ALA A 295 10.18 -15.15 5.45
C ALA A 295 11.67 -15.43 5.78
N ALA A 296 12.47 -14.38 5.88
CA ALA A 296 13.91 -14.45 6.10
C ALA A 296 14.26 -14.44 7.60
N PRO A 297 15.39 -15.05 8.01
CA PRO A 297 15.92 -14.87 9.36
C PRO A 297 16.25 -13.42 9.66
N GLY A 298 16.13 -13.04 10.92
CA GLY A 298 16.47 -11.70 11.38
C GLY A 298 17.96 -11.40 11.25
N THR A 299 18.32 -10.12 11.21
CA THR A 299 19.70 -9.64 11.01
C THR A 299 20.66 -10.07 12.12
N CYS A 300 20.15 -10.39 13.30
CA CYS A 300 20.96 -10.84 14.45
C CYS A 300 20.90 -12.37 14.63
N TYR A 301 20.31 -13.11 13.70
CA TYR A 301 20.31 -14.57 13.72
C TYR A 301 21.72 -15.10 13.42
N LYS A 302 22.25 -15.95 14.31
CA LYS A 302 23.64 -16.47 14.20
C LYS A 302 23.75 -17.76 13.38
N GLY A 303 22.64 -18.29 12.89
CA GLY A 303 22.63 -19.55 12.12
C GLY A 303 22.82 -19.34 10.62
N VAL A 304 22.68 -20.43 9.86
CA VAL A 304 22.87 -20.40 8.40
C VAL A 304 21.70 -19.71 7.70
N HIS A 305 21.99 -18.70 6.88
CA HIS A 305 21.00 -18.06 6.02
C HIS A 305 20.80 -18.87 4.73
N ASN A 306 19.92 -19.86 4.76
CA ASN A 306 19.59 -20.68 3.59
C ASN A 306 18.48 -20.03 2.75
N LEU A 307 18.87 -19.36 1.65
CA LEU A 307 17.92 -18.65 0.77
C LEU A 307 16.94 -19.58 0.04
N THR A 308 17.28 -20.86 -0.14
CA THR A 308 16.34 -21.85 -0.71
C THR A 308 15.23 -22.16 0.29
N ARG A 309 15.55 -22.31 1.58
CA ARG A 309 14.54 -22.52 2.63
C ARG A 309 13.67 -21.28 2.83
N VAL A 310 14.26 -20.08 2.82
CA VAL A 310 13.51 -18.81 2.87
C VAL A 310 12.50 -18.73 1.72
N ALA A 311 12.93 -19.03 0.50
CA ALA A 311 12.05 -19.05 -0.66
C ALA A 311 10.93 -20.09 -0.55
N ALA A 312 11.25 -21.31 -0.07
CA ALA A 312 10.27 -22.37 0.14
C ALA A 312 9.22 -21.99 1.20
N GLY A 313 9.65 -21.53 2.37
CA GLY A 313 8.75 -21.08 3.44
C GLY A 313 7.89 -19.88 3.02
N THR A 314 8.46 -18.95 2.26
CA THR A 314 7.70 -17.83 1.66
C THR A 314 6.64 -18.35 0.69
N ALA A 315 7.02 -19.19 -0.28
CA ALA A 315 6.09 -19.74 -1.27
C ALA A 315 4.96 -20.57 -0.63
N GLU A 316 5.29 -21.40 0.36
CA GLU A 316 4.33 -22.17 1.14
C GLU A 316 3.34 -21.26 1.88
N THR A 317 3.84 -20.21 2.54
CA THR A 317 2.99 -19.27 3.28
C THR A 317 2.05 -18.52 2.34
N LEU A 318 2.55 -18.05 1.19
CA LEU A 318 1.73 -17.41 0.16
C LEU A 318 0.63 -18.34 -0.35
N ASN A 319 0.96 -19.61 -0.62
CA ASN A 319 0.00 -20.61 -1.07
C ASN A 319 -1.09 -20.91 -0.01
N GLN A 320 -0.70 -21.03 1.25
CA GLN A 320 -1.61 -21.39 2.34
C GLN A 320 -2.53 -20.24 2.77
N CYS A 321 -2.05 -18.99 2.67
CA CYS A 321 -2.78 -17.85 3.23
C CYS A 321 -3.55 -17.04 2.19
N LEU A 322 -2.99 -16.85 0.98
CA LEU A 322 -3.55 -15.90 0.03
C LEU A 322 -4.54 -16.58 -0.92
N PRO A 323 -5.76 -16.01 -1.09
CA PRO A 323 -6.74 -16.56 -2.02
C PRO A 323 -6.23 -16.57 -3.47
N PRO A 324 -6.55 -17.61 -4.27
CA PRO A 324 -6.22 -17.64 -5.70
C PRO A 324 -6.80 -16.49 -6.53
N ALA A 325 -7.87 -15.84 -6.05
CA ALA A 325 -8.49 -14.69 -6.71
C ALA A 325 -7.64 -13.41 -6.63
N LEU A 326 -6.61 -13.35 -5.78
CA LEU A 326 -5.77 -12.17 -5.66
C LEU A 326 -5.13 -11.81 -7.01
N GLY A 327 -5.12 -10.52 -7.36
CA GLY A 327 -4.55 -10.03 -8.62
C GLY A 327 -3.05 -10.35 -8.80
N GLY A 328 -2.32 -10.54 -7.71
CA GLY A 328 -0.91 -10.94 -7.73
C GLY A 328 -0.14 -10.60 -6.46
N VAL A 329 1.10 -11.05 -6.40
CA VAL A 329 2.04 -10.74 -5.31
C VAL A 329 3.30 -10.09 -5.87
N VAL A 330 3.79 -9.06 -5.19
CA VAL A 330 5.08 -8.44 -5.50
C VAL A 330 5.99 -8.52 -4.28
N MET A 331 7.20 -9.03 -4.46
CA MET A 331 8.19 -9.11 -3.38
C MET A 331 8.77 -7.74 -3.10
N ALA A 332 8.83 -7.36 -1.83
CA ALA A 332 9.67 -6.27 -1.35
C ALA A 332 11.14 -6.69 -1.40
N ARG A 333 12.03 -5.70 -1.35
CA ARG A 333 13.47 -5.94 -1.30
C ARG A 333 13.88 -6.66 -0.01
N GLU A 334 14.97 -7.40 -0.10
CA GLU A 334 15.74 -7.86 1.05
C GLU A 334 16.88 -6.87 1.36
N GLU A 335 17.86 -7.32 2.15
CA GLU A 335 19.06 -6.57 2.52
C GLU A 335 19.77 -5.96 1.31
N ASN A 336 20.03 -6.77 0.28
CA ASN A 336 20.70 -6.35 -0.95
C ASN A 336 20.05 -6.97 -2.19
N LEU A 337 20.46 -6.48 -3.37
CA LEU A 337 19.89 -6.92 -4.65
C LEU A 337 20.16 -8.42 -4.89
N ALA A 338 21.36 -8.91 -4.61
CA ALA A 338 21.71 -10.31 -4.86
C ALA A 338 20.81 -11.28 -4.07
N ARG A 339 20.58 -11.01 -2.77
CA ARG A 339 19.65 -11.80 -1.94
C ARG A 339 18.21 -11.68 -2.44
N SER A 340 17.77 -10.47 -2.80
CA SER A 340 16.42 -10.23 -3.33
C SER A 340 16.16 -11.03 -4.61
N LEU A 341 17.12 -11.04 -5.54
CA LEU A 341 17.06 -11.77 -6.79
C LEU A 341 17.09 -13.28 -6.56
N GLU A 342 17.98 -13.77 -5.70
CA GLU A 342 18.10 -15.21 -5.42
C GLU A 342 16.84 -15.77 -4.74
N ILE A 343 16.26 -15.04 -3.79
CA ILE A 343 15.00 -15.44 -3.16
C ILE A 343 13.88 -15.46 -4.19
N LEU A 344 13.71 -14.40 -4.99
CA LEU A 344 12.67 -14.34 -6.02
C LEU A 344 12.83 -15.48 -7.04
N ASN A 345 14.04 -15.72 -7.51
CA ASN A 345 14.40 -16.82 -8.40
C ASN A 345 14.03 -18.19 -7.81
N ASN A 346 14.38 -18.41 -6.54
CA ASN A 346 14.10 -19.65 -5.84
C ASN A 346 12.59 -19.83 -5.57
N ILE A 347 11.84 -18.74 -5.36
CA ILE A 347 10.37 -18.79 -5.26
C ILE A 347 9.77 -19.31 -6.57
N GLN A 348 10.27 -18.87 -7.73
CA GLN A 348 9.78 -19.37 -9.03
C GLN A 348 10.08 -20.85 -9.23
N ASN A 349 11.29 -21.29 -8.85
CA ASN A 349 11.71 -22.68 -8.98
C ASN A 349 11.18 -23.61 -7.89
N CYS A 350 10.54 -23.06 -6.84
CA CYS A 350 9.95 -23.85 -5.76
C CYS A 350 8.79 -24.71 -6.29
N PRO A 351 8.70 -26.01 -5.92
CA PRO A 351 7.64 -26.90 -6.38
C PRO A 351 6.25 -26.58 -5.81
N VAL A 352 6.16 -25.68 -4.81
CA VAL A 352 4.89 -25.22 -4.26
C VAL A 352 4.04 -24.56 -5.35
N LYS A 353 2.77 -24.95 -5.44
CA LYS A 353 1.82 -24.39 -6.40
C LYS A 353 1.63 -22.88 -6.12
N LYS A 354 1.80 -22.06 -7.15
CA LYS A 354 1.59 -20.61 -7.09
C LYS A 354 0.32 -20.26 -7.87
N PRO A 355 -0.81 -19.93 -7.22
CA PRO A 355 -2.07 -19.66 -7.92
C PRO A 355 -2.07 -18.29 -8.63
N PHE A 356 -1.16 -17.41 -8.26
CA PHE A 356 -0.91 -16.11 -8.86
C PHE A 356 0.58 -15.96 -9.19
N PHE A 357 0.90 -15.02 -10.09
CA PHE A 357 2.29 -14.70 -10.40
C PHE A 357 2.93 -13.90 -9.26
N VAL A 358 4.19 -14.23 -8.95
CA VAL A 358 5.00 -13.50 -7.95
C VAL A 358 6.04 -12.69 -8.72
N SER A 359 5.98 -11.37 -8.62
CA SER A 359 6.98 -10.47 -9.23
C SER A 359 7.72 -9.67 -8.14
N PHE A 360 8.32 -8.53 -8.50
CA PHE A 360 9.05 -7.65 -7.60
C PHE A 360 8.44 -6.24 -7.56
N CYS A 361 8.55 -5.62 -6.40
CA CYS A 361 8.35 -4.19 -6.17
C CYS A 361 9.57 -3.69 -5.38
N PHE A 362 10.67 -3.47 -6.09
CA PHE A 362 11.97 -3.17 -5.51
C PHE A 362 12.29 -1.68 -5.61
N SER A 363 12.93 -1.14 -4.58
CA SER A 363 13.34 0.25 -4.51
C SER A 363 14.87 0.37 -4.56
N ARG A 364 15.45 0.57 -3.39
CA ARG A 364 16.84 0.97 -3.14
C ARG A 364 17.87 -0.03 -3.67
N VAL A 365 17.54 -1.32 -3.58
CA VAL A 365 18.42 -2.39 -4.09
C VAL A 365 18.68 -2.27 -5.59
N ILE A 366 17.76 -1.67 -6.35
CA ILE A 366 17.98 -1.32 -7.76
C ILE A 366 18.71 0.03 -7.86
N LEU A 367 18.14 1.07 -7.21
CA LEU A 367 18.51 2.46 -7.48
C LEU A 367 19.84 2.92 -6.85
N ASP A 368 20.24 2.38 -5.70
CA ASP A 368 21.37 2.95 -4.97
C ASP A 368 22.69 2.82 -5.74
N GLY A 369 22.95 1.67 -6.36
CA GLY A 369 24.13 1.49 -7.22
C GLY A 369 24.08 2.38 -8.47
N VAL A 370 22.89 2.60 -9.04
CA VAL A 370 22.69 3.47 -10.22
C VAL A 370 23.01 4.92 -9.88
N VAL A 371 22.46 5.42 -8.78
CA VAL A 371 22.69 6.81 -8.35
C VAL A 371 24.12 7.00 -7.86
N SER A 372 24.72 6.01 -7.19
CA SER A 372 26.15 6.04 -6.82
C SER A 372 27.07 6.07 -8.03
N LEU A 373 26.73 5.43 -9.16
CA LEU A 373 27.47 5.58 -10.41
C LEU A 373 27.35 6.98 -11.00
N TRP A 374 26.15 7.57 -10.96
CA TRP A 374 25.94 8.93 -11.42
C TRP A 374 26.77 9.92 -10.58
N ALA A 375 26.76 9.78 -9.25
CA ALA A 375 27.53 10.59 -8.30
C ALA A 375 27.36 12.11 -8.51
N GLY A 376 26.20 12.55 -8.98
CA GLY A 376 25.92 13.95 -9.27
C GLY A 376 26.57 14.51 -10.54
N GLN A 377 27.20 13.67 -11.37
CA GLN A 377 27.95 14.11 -12.56
C GLN A 377 27.27 13.62 -13.84
N ASP A 378 26.82 14.56 -14.67
CA ASP A 378 26.05 14.25 -15.88
C ASP A 378 26.85 13.42 -16.91
N GLN A 379 28.19 13.50 -16.90
CA GLN A 379 29.08 12.65 -17.69
C GLN A 379 29.00 11.15 -17.34
N ASN A 380 28.43 10.78 -16.19
CA ASN A 380 28.26 9.39 -15.75
C ASN A 380 26.85 8.84 -16.04
N LEU A 381 25.95 9.64 -16.64
CA LEU A 381 24.55 9.24 -16.86
C LEU A 381 24.43 7.96 -17.68
N ASP A 382 25.21 7.83 -18.76
CA ASP A 382 25.15 6.65 -19.62
C ASP A 382 25.56 5.38 -18.86
N LYS A 383 26.62 5.46 -18.06
CA LYS A 383 27.08 4.34 -17.21
C LYS A 383 26.03 3.97 -16.17
N ALA A 384 25.43 4.97 -15.51
CA ALA A 384 24.37 4.74 -14.53
C ALA A 384 23.14 4.07 -15.16
N ARG A 385 22.72 4.53 -16.34
CA ARG A 385 21.55 4.00 -17.07
C ARG A 385 21.78 2.59 -17.62
N GLN A 386 22.98 2.28 -18.09
CA GLN A 386 23.35 0.92 -18.46
C GLN A 386 23.30 -0.02 -17.26
N GLU A 387 23.80 0.41 -16.10
CA GLU A 387 23.71 -0.37 -14.86
C GLU A 387 22.26 -0.57 -14.39
N LEU A 388 21.40 0.43 -14.57
CA LEU A 388 19.97 0.32 -14.29
C LEU A 388 19.35 -0.80 -15.13
N ILE A 389 19.57 -0.81 -16.44
CA ILE A 389 19.03 -1.86 -17.33
C ILE A 389 19.56 -3.23 -16.95
N ARG A 390 20.87 -3.34 -16.70
CA ARG A 390 21.46 -4.61 -16.28
C ARG A 390 20.83 -5.15 -14.99
N ARG A 391 20.52 -4.27 -14.03
CA ARG A 391 19.79 -4.63 -12.80
C ARG A 391 18.35 -5.06 -13.06
N LEU A 392 17.64 -4.34 -13.93
CA LEU A 392 16.26 -4.63 -14.29
C LEU A 392 16.14 -5.95 -15.04
N GLU A 393 17.07 -6.24 -15.95
CA GLU A 393 17.18 -7.53 -16.64
C GLU A 393 17.37 -8.68 -15.64
N CYS A 394 18.24 -8.51 -14.64
CA CYS A 394 18.40 -9.51 -13.58
C CYS A 394 17.10 -9.72 -12.79
N CYS A 395 16.37 -8.63 -12.48
CA CYS A 395 15.07 -8.72 -11.81
C CYS A 395 14.06 -9.49 -12.66
N SER A 396 14.01 -9.20 -13.97
CA SER A 396 13.16 -9.89 -14.93
C SER A 396 13.47 -11.38 -15.01
N LEU A 397 14.74 -11.76 -15.18
CA LEU A 397 15.18 -13.16 -15.18
C LEU A 397 14.83 -13.89 -13.88
N ALA A 398 14.90 -13.20 -12.73
CA ALA A 398 14.52 -13.78 -11.44
C ALA A 398 13.01 -14.09 -11.38
N THR A 399 12.16 -13.31 -12.06
CA THR A 399 10.72 -13.63 -12.18
C THR A 399 10.43 -14.87 -13.03
N PHE A 400 11.39 -15.31 -13.84
CA PHE A 400 11.31 -16.56 -14.61
C PHE A 400 12.02 -17.74 -13.94
N GLY A 401 12.67 -17.54 -12.79
CA GLY A 401 13.52 -18.58 -12.18
C GLY A 401 14.82 -18.83 -12.94
N GLN A 402 15.26 -17.88 -13.76
CA GLN A 402 16.42 -17.99 -14.66
C GLN A 402 17.57 -17.05 -14.28
N CYS A 403 17.51 -16.36 -13.14
CA CYS A 403 18.58 -15.49 -12.68
C CYS A 403 19.75 -16.32 -12.13
N SER A 404 20.87 -16.32 -12.83
CA SER A 404 22.10 -17.01 -12.43
C SER A 404 23.07 -16.11 -11.67
N GLY A 405 24.00 -16.72 -10.90
CA GLY A 405 25.05 -15.99 -10.19
C GLY A 405 25.99 -15.18 -11.09
N LYS A 406 26.09 -15.53 -12.39
CA LYS A 406 26.88 -14.80 -13.38
C LYS A 406 26.28 -13.43 -13.76
N HIS A 407 25.04 -13.16 -13.38
CA HIS A 407 24.36 -11.88 -13.66
C HIS A 407 24.49 -10.89 -12.49
N ARG A 408 25.21 -11.25 -11.43
CA ARG A 408 25.41 -10.42 -10.24
C ARG A 408 26.15 -9.12 -10.56
N THR A 409 25.77 -8.06 -9.87
CA THR A 409 26.09 -6.67 -10.20
C THR A 409 27.48 -6.24 -9.71
N MET A 410 28.09 -5.23 -10.34
CA MET A 410 29.40 -4.70 -9.92
C MET A 410 29.39 -4.06 -8.51
N PHE A 411 28.20 -3.80 -7.95
CA PHE A 411 28.04 -3.31 -6.59
C PHE A 411 27.50 -4.41 -5.69
N ILE A 412 28.24 -5.52 -5.60
CA ILE A 412 28.30 -6.23 -4.34
C ILE A 412 29.37 -5.48 -3.55
N LYS A 413 28.98 -4.42 -2.83
CA LYS A 413 29.71 -4.22 -1.58
C LYS A 413 29.37 -5.48 -0.79
N GLU A 414 30.36 -6.35 -0.59
CA GLU A 414 30.39 -7.10 0.65
C GLU A 414 30.32 -6.02 1.73
N GLU A 415 29.11 -5.70 2.17
CA GLU A 415 28.94 -4.98 3.43
C GLU A 415 29.40 -5.98 4.47
N CYS A 416 30.70 -5.89 4.77
CA CYS A 416 31.36 -6.66 5.79
C CYS A 416 30.52 -6.62 7.07
N ALA A 417 30.29 -7.82 7.58
CA ALA A 417 29.98 -8.17 8.95
C ALA A 417 30.02 -7.02 9.97
N TYR A 418 28.88 -6.83 10.65
CA TYR A 418 28.86 -6.42 12.06
C TYR A 418 27.96 -7.37 12.83
#